data_AF-R9B998-F1
#
_entry.id   AF-R9B998-F1
#
_cell.length_a   1.000
_cell.length_b   1.000
_cell.length_c   1.000
_cell.angle_alpha   90.00
_cell.angle_beta   90.00
_cell.angle_gamma   90.00
#
_symmetry.space_group_name_H-M   'P 1'
#
loop_
_entity.id
_entity.type
_entity.pdbx_description
1 polymer ?
#
loop_
_entity_poly.entity_id
_entity_poly.type
_entity_poly.pdbx_seq_one_letter_code
_entity_poly.pdbx_strand_id
1 'polypeptide(L)' 'MEWIFIDGSHVRAHQHSAGIANQSISKSVGGNSSKIHLIVDAHGNPIDFIITDGTTHDVKVAPDLTHQH' A
#
# COMPACT_ATOMS: atom_id res chain seq x y z
N MET A 1 19.58 -5.91 16.85
CA MET A 1 18.65 -5.01 16.13
C MET A 1 17.89 -5.88 15.16
N GLU A 2 16.57 -5.83 15.21
CA GLU A 2 15.72 -6.46 14.21
C GLU A 2 15.64 -5.52 13.00
N TRP A 3 15.75 -6.08 11.80
CA TRP A 3 15.61 -5.30 10.56
C TRP A 3 14.16 -5.35 10.11
N ILE A 4 13.59 -4.17 9.87
CA ILE A 4 12.26 -4.01 9.31
C ILE A 4 12.41 -3.38 7.92
N PHE A 5 11.71 -3.94 6.95
CA PHE A 5 11.71 -3.46 5.57
C PHE A 5 10.31 -3.00 5.16
N ILE A 6 10.25 -2.11 4.18
CA ILE A 6 8.99 -1.68 3.56
C ILE A 6 8.91 -2.29 2.16
N ASP A 7 7.77 -2.91 1.86
CA ASP A 7 7.42 -3.38 0.52
C ASP A 7 6.09 -2.77 0.05
N GLY A 8 5.88 -2.73 -1.27
CA GLY A 8 4.73 -2.08 -1.87
C GLY A 8 4.23 -2.83 -3.11
N SER A 9 2.97 -3.25 -3.08
CA SER A 9 2.30 -3.91 -4.21
C SER A 9 1.22 -3.02 -4.82
N HIS A 10 1.29 -2.82 -6.14
CA HIS A 10 0.23 -2.15 -6.90
C HIS A 10 -0.84 -3.17 -7.32
N VAL A 11 -2.09 -2.91 -6.95
CA VAL A 11 -3.23 -3.79 -7.24
C VAL A 11 -4.19 -3.08 -8.18
N ARG A 12 -4.43 -3.69 -9.35
CA ARG A 12 -5.37 -3.14 -10.33
C ARG A 12 -6.81 -3.47 -9.91
N ALA A 13 -7.64 -2.44 -9.81
CA ALA A 13 -9.07 -2.60 -9.60
C ALA A 13 -9.78 -2.96 -10.92
N HIS A 14 -10.86 -3.72 -10.83
CA HIS A 14 -11.73 -3.95 -11.97
C HIS A 14 -12.30 -2.60 -12.46
N GLN A 15 -12.45 -2.43 -13.76
CA GLN A 15 -12.78 -1.14 -14.36
C GLN A 15 -14.12 -0.55 -13.86
N HIS A 16 -15.05 -1.41 -13.43
CA HIS A 16 -16.34 -1.01 -12.85
C HIS A 16 -16.33 -0.88 -11.31
N SER A 17 -15.19 -1.07 -10.65
CA SER A 17 -15.07 -0.98 -9.18
C SER A 17 -14.76 0.44 -8.68
N ALA A 18 -14.57 1.41 -9.58
CA ALA A 18 -14.33 2.80 -9.22
C ALA A 18 -15.63 3.62 -9.20
N GLY A 19 -15.62 4.76 -8.50
CA GLY A 19 -16.73 5.70 -8.44
C GLY A 19 -17.49 5.74 -7.11
N ILE A 20 -17.18 4.83 -6.19
CA ILE A 20 -17.63 4.89 -4.80
C ILE A 20 -16.52 5.54 -3.95
N ALA A 21 -16.90 6.47 -3.07
CA ALA A 21 -15.94 7.15 -2.19
C ALA A 21 -15.28 6.18 -1.19
N ASN A 22 -14.11 6.54 -0.70
CA ASN A 22 -13.38 5.83 0.37
C ASN A 22 -13.06 4.35 0.07
N GLN A 23 -12.82 4.01 -1.20
CA GLN A 23 -12.39 2.66 -1.61
C GLN A 23 -10.87 2.52 -1.77
N SER A 24 -10.10 3.56 -1.48
CA SER A 24 -8.64 3.59 -1.72
C SER A 24 -8.29 3.26 -3.17
N ILE A 25 -9.06 3.80 -4.13
CA ILE A 25 -8.82 3.62 -5.57
C ILE A 25 -8.55 4.99 -6.20
N SER A 26 -7.45 5.09 -6.95
CA SER A 26 -7.16 6.23 -7.82
C SER A 26 -6.90 5.78 -9.25
N LYS A 27 -6.94 6.72 -10.19
CA LYS A 27 -6.65 6.48 -11.59
C LYS A 27 -5.17 6.73 -11.87
N SER A 28 -4.46 5.69 -12.31
CA SER A 28 -3.08 5.75 -12.80
C SER A 28 -3.02 5.54 -14.32
N VAL A 29 -1.82 5.55 -14.91
CA VAL A 29 -1.60 5.20 -16.33
C VAL A 29 -2.09 3.77 -16.63
N GLY A 30 -1.98 2.84 -15.68
CA GLY A 30 -2.44 1.46 -15.81
C GLY A 30 -3.94 1.25 -15.60
N GLY A 31 -4.71 2.32 -15.36
CA GLY A 31 -6.11 2.27 -14.97
C GLY A 31 -6.32 2.46 -13.48
N ASN A 32 -7.48 2.03 -12.98
CA ASN A 32 -7.84 2.18 -11.56
C ASN A 32 -7.01 1.22 -10.70
N SER A 33 -6.40 1.72 -9.63
CA SER A 33 -5.57 0.91 -8.75
C SER A 33 -5.62 1.37 -7.29
N SER A 34 -5.28 0.43 -6.41
CA SER A 34 -4.96 0.62 -5.00
C SER A 34 -3.51 0.21 -4.77
N LYS A 35 -2.94 0.61 -3.64
CA LYS A 35 -1.61 0.15 -3.23
C LYS A 35 -1.66 -0.47 -1.85
N ILE A 36 -1.01 -1.62 -1.71
CA ILE A 36 -0.76 -2.28 -0.41
C ILE A 36 0.66 -1.92 -0.01
N HIS A 37 0.83 -1.24 1.12
CA HIS A 37 2.11 -0.97 1.75
C HIS A 37 2.28 -1.96 2.89
N LEU A 38 3.41 -2.66 2.94
CA LEU A 38 3.72 -3.70 3.91
C LEU A 38 4.94 -3.29 4.73
N ILE A 39 4.96 -3.62 6.02
CA ILE A 39 6.22 -3.83 6.73
C ILE A 39 6.45 -5.33 6.84
N VAL A 40 7.70 -5.71 6.65
CA VAL A 40 8.11 -7.11 6.73
C VAL A 40 9.32 -7.27 7.63
N ASP A 41 9.40 -8.42 8.29
CA ASP A 41 10.58 -8.83 9.04
C ASP A 41 11.76 -9.16 8.11
N ALA A 42 12.91 -9.52 8.68
CA ALA A 42 14.11 -9.87 7.92
C ALA A 42 13.97 -11.14 7.05
N HIS A 43 12.92 -11.94 7.25
CA HIS A 43 12.58 -13.13 6.46
C HIS A 43 11.54 -12.83 5.38
N GLY A 44 11.01 -11.60 5.32
CA GLY A 44 9.96 -11.20 4.40
C GLY A 44 8.56 -11.57 4.87
N ASN A 45 8.38 -11.95 6.13
CA ASN A 45 7.04 -12.19 6.67
C ASN A 45 6.35 -10.83 6.95
N PRO A 46 5.11 -10.64 6.51
CA PRO A 46 4.38 -9.41 6.78
C PRO A 46 4.06 -9.28 8.27
N ILE A 47 4.36 -8.11 8.84
CA ILE A 47 4.02 -7.75 10.22
C ILE A 47 2.73 -6.91 10.22
N ASP A 48 2.65 -5.88 9.38
CA ASP A 48 1.46 -5.02 9.23
C ASP A 48 1.36 -4.42 7.82
N PHE A 49 0.20 -3.84 7.50
CA PHE A 49 -0.08 -3.23 6.21
C PHE A 49 -1.04 -2.03 6.26
N ILE A 50 -0.87 -1.12 5.30
CA ILE A 50 -1.82 -0.03 5.02
C ILE A 50 -2.23 -0.10 3.55
N ILE A 51 -3.52 0.10 3.26
CA ILE A 51 -4.04 0.22 1.90
C ILE A 51 -4.35 1.66 1.59
N THR A 52 -3.75 2.19 0.53
CA THR A 52 -4.00 3.54 0.03
C THR A 52 -4.41 3.51 -1.44
N ASP A 53 -4.68 4.69 -2.00
CA ASP A 53 -4.90 4.80 -3.43
C ASP A 53 -3.65 4.39 -4.24
N GLY A 54 -3.87 3.95 -5.47
CA GLY A 54 -2.82 3.44 -6.36
C GLY A 54 -1.80 4.48 -6.81
N THR A 55 -1.86 5.71 -6.31
CA THR A 55 -0.94 6.81 -6.64
C THR A 55 -0.10 7.25 -5.44
N THR A 56 -0.35 6.69 -4.26
CA THR A 56 0.37 7.03 -3.05
C THR A 56 1.74 6.34 -3.00
N HIS A 57 2.78 7.12 -2.70
CA HIS A 57 4.15 6.64 -2.60
C HIS A 57 4.46 6.11 -1.19
N ASP A 58 5.32 5.10 -1.09
CA ASP A 58 5.63 4.43 0.18
C ASP A 58 6.22 5.39 1.21
N VAL A 59 7.05 6.35 0.78
CA VAL A 59 7.65 7.37 1.66
C VAL A 59 6.61 8.22 2.42
N LYS A 60 5.38 8.36 1.88
CA LYS A 60 4.31 9.09 2.55
C LYS A 60 3.62 8.28 3.64
N VAL A 61 3.64 6.95 3.51
CA VAL A 61 2.96 6.00 4.41
C VAL A 61 3.94 5.43 5.42
N ALA A 62 5.24 5.40 5.10
CA ALA A 62 6.31 4.86 5.93
C ALA A 62 6.24 5.32 7.39
N PRO A 63 6.08 6.62 7.73
CA PRO A 63 6.04 7.04 9.13
C PRO A 63 4.88 6.43 9.91
N ASP A 64 3.69 6.34 9.30
CA ASP A 64 2.50 5.75 9.93
C ASP A 64 2.68 4.25 10.11
N LEU A 65 3.27 3.61 9.10
CA LEU A 65 3.48 2.18 9.03
C LEU A 65 4.60 1.70 9.98
N THR A 66 5.63 2.52 10.22
CA THR A 66 6.72 2.19 11.14
C THR A 66 6.49 2.67 12.57
N HIS A 67 5.59 3.63 12.84
CA HIS A 67 5.37 4.10 14.21
C HIS A 67 4.74 3.06 15.14
N GLN A 68 4.25 1.94 14.61
CA GLN A 68 3.61 0.87 15.36
C GLN A 68 4.57 -0.24 15.84
N HIS A 69 5.85 -0.21 15.41
CA HIS A 69 6.85 -1.27 15.62
C HIS A 69 8.27 -0.74 15.84
#